data_AF-A0A7C2DAD9-F1
#
_entry.id   AF-A0A7C2DAD9-F1
#
_cell.length_a   1.000
_cell.length_b   1.000
_cell.length_c   1.000
_cell.angle_alpha   90.00
_cell.angle_beta   90.00
_cell.angle_gamma   90.00
#
_symmetry.space_group_name_H-M   'P 1'
#
loop_
_entity.id
_entity.type
_entity.pdbx_description
1 polymer ?
#
loop_
_entity_poly.entity_id
_entity_poly.type
_entity_poly.pdbx_seq_one_letter_code
_entity_poly.pdbx_strand_id
1 'polypeptide(L)'
;MAGSGIEGPGAGEMISGGVAFPAAWLRCRVSASAHPDEALVRIRFSGEPGILAFLVDRGLVEAPGRLGEEEIEGRVKVLLLERHDDSAVVEILGEPLSFGPKIVVPRDALSSIA
;
A
#
# COMPACT_ATOMS: atom_id res chain seq x y z
N MET A 1 -6.80 -54.35 19.09
CA MET A 1 -7.81 -53.43 18.54
C MET A 1 -7.84 -52.18 19.40
N ALA A 2 -7.88 -51.00 18.75
CA ALA A 2 -7.96 -49.62 19.27
C ALA A 2 -6.76 -49.14 20.13
N GLY A 3 -6.00 -48.09 19.83
CA GLY A 3 -6.18 -46.97 18.89
C GLY A 3 -6.85 -45.78 19.56
N SER A 4 -6.06 -44.77 19.98
CA SER A 4 -6.37 -43.35 20.25
C SER A 4 -5.28 -42.79 21.17
N GLY A 5 -4.44 -41.80 20.86
CA GLY A 5 -4.55 -40.74 19.85
C GLY A 5 -5.33 -39.55 20.40
N ILE A 6 -4.64 -38.62 21.07
CA ILE A 6 -4.89 -37.16 21.13
C ILE A 6 -3.59 -36.54 21.69
N GLU A 7 -2.70 -36.01 20.85
CA GLU A 7 -2.71 -34.62 20.35
C GLU A 7 -2.63 -33.62 21.51
N GLY A 8 -1.44 -33.04 21.68
CA GLY A 8 -1.11 -32.09 22.72
C GLY A 8 -1.95 -30.81 22.64
N PRO A 9 -2.08 -30.07 23.76
CA PRO A 9 -2.77 -28.79 23.74
C PRO A 9 -1.98 -27.85 22.82
N GLY A 10 -2.63 -27.47 21.73
CA GLY A 10 -2.11 -26.59 20.70
C GLY A 10 -1.51 -25.35 21.32
N ALA A 11 -0.35 -24.95 20.77
CA ALA A 11 0.14 -23.60 20.91
C ALA A 11 -1.02 -22.67 20.56
N GLY A 12 -1.54 -21.98 21.58
CA GLY A 12 -2.48 -20.89 21.40
C GLY A 12 -1.78 -19.86 20.54
N GLU A 13 -2.08 -19.89 19.25
CA GLU A 13 -1.76 -18.82 18.33
C GLU A 13 -2.53 -17.61 18.84
N MET A 14 -1.82 -16.75 19.58
CA MET A 14 -2.29 -15.43 19.93
C MET A 14 -2.41 -14.68 18.60
N ILE A 15 -3.59 -14.77 17.98
CA ILE A 15 -4.04 -13.83 16.95
C ILE A 15 -4.07 -12.45 17.61
N SER A 16 -2.93 -11.77 17.55
CA SER A 16 -2.82 -10.34 17.80
C SER A 16 -3.91 -9.68 16.95
N GLY A 17 -4.84 -8.99 17.60
CA GLY A 17 -5.99 -8.33 17.00
C GLY A 17 -5.61 -7.13 16.14
N GLY A 18 -4.78 -7.37 15.13
CA GLY A 18 -4.49 -6.42 14.07
C GLY A 18 -5.70 -6.36 13.16
N VAL A 19 -6.35 -5.21 13.09
CA VAL A 19 -7.30 -4.90 12.04
C VAL A 19 -6.54 -5.02 10.71
N ALA A 20 -6.77 -6.11 9.98
CA ALA A 20 -6.18 -6.32 8.68
C ALA A 20 -6.88 -5.39 7.68
N PHE A 21 -6.33 -4.19 7.47
CA PHE A 21 -6.76 -3.33 6.40
C PHE A 21 -6.37 -3.97 5.06
N PRO A 22 -7.31 -4.18 4.12
CA PRO A 22 -6.96 -4.74 2.83
C PRO A 22 -5.99 -3.79 2.12
N ALA A 23 -4.90 -4.35 1.58
CA ALA A 23 -4.01 -3.58 0.73
C ALA A 23 -4.75 -3.19 -0.57
N ALA A 24 -4.40 -2.05 -1.16
CA ALA A 24 -4.87 -1.58 -2.46
C ALA A 24 -3.70 -1.05 -3.30
N TRP A 25 -3.85 -1.04 -4.62
CA TRP A 25 -2.90 -0.38 -5.51
C TRP A 25 -3.47 0.98 -5.94
N LEU A 26 -2.76 2.06 -5.61
CA LEU A 26 -3.13 3.41 -5.99
C LEU A 26 -2.34 3.86 -7.21
N ARG A 27 -3.05 4.37 -8.24
CA ARG A 27 -2.41 4.96 -9.42
C ARG A 27 -1.66 6.25 -9.06
N CYS A 28 -0.42 6.37 -9.52
CA CYS A 28 0.45 7.50 -9.24
C CYS A 28 1.51 7.71 -10.33
N ARG A 29 2.27 8.79 -10.21
CA ARG A 29 3.53 8.99 -10.94
C ARG A 29 4.69 8.49 -10.08
N VAL A 30 5.67 7.87 -10.71
CA VAL A 30 6.84 7.32 -10.02
C VAL A 30 8.13 7.66 -10.76
N SER A 31 9.20 7.93 -10.03
CA SER A 31 10.55 8.12 -10.57
C SER A 31 11.59 7.52 -9.61
N ALA A 32 12.84 7.44 -10.08
CA ALA A 32 13.94 7.04 -9.24
C ALA A 32 14.17 8.09 -8.13
N SER A 33 14.59 7.63 -6.97
CA SER A 33 15.08 8.51 -5.91
C SER A 33 16.61 8.53 -5.88
N ALA A 34 17.19 9.29 -4.94
CA ALA A 34 18.63 9.26 -4.68
C ALA A 34 19.09 7.93 -4.05
N HIS A 35 18.18 7.15 -3.45
CA HIS A 35 18.45 5.84 -2.88
C HIS A 35 17.94 4.72 -3.81
N PRO A 36 18.74 3.68 -4.07
CA PRO A 36 18.38 2.62 -5.01
C PRO A 36 17.16 1.80 -4.54
N ASP A 37 16.94 1.73 -3.23
CA ASP A 37 15.87 0.98 -2.59
C ASP A 37 14.60 1.82 -2.39
N GLU A 38 14.61 3.09 -2.79
CA GLU A 38 13.45 3.98 -2.67
C GLU A 38 12.98 4.49 -4.04
N ALA A 39 11.68 4.66 -4.16
CA ALA A 39 11.05 5.33 -5.29
C ALA A 39 10.38 6.62 -4.83
N LEU A 40 10.49 7.67 -5.65
CA LEU A 40 9.69 8.89 -5.45
C LEU A 40 8.31 8.66 -6.05
N VAL A 41 7.28 8.74 -5.21
CA VAL A 41 5.87 8.63 -5.59
C VAL A 41 5.24 10.00 -5.57
N ARG A 42 4.52 10.34 -6.64
CA ARG A 42 3.74 11.57 -6.75
C ARG A 42 2.28 11.29 -7.07
N ILE A 43 1.42 11.83 -6.23
CA ILE A 43 -0.02 11.63 -6.29
C ILE A 43 -0.68 12.97 -6.55
N ARG A 44 -1.53 13.02 -7.58
CA ARG A 44 -2.31 14.18 -7.96
C ARG A 44 -3.68 13.72 -8.44
N PHE A 45 -4.73 14.29 -7.85
CA PHE A 45 -6.11 14.07 -8.29
C PHE A 45 -6.75 15.38 -8.68
N SER A 46 -7.76 15.30 -9.55
CA SER A 46 -8.63 16.43 -9.85
C SER A 46 -9.39 16.83 -8.58
N GLY A 47 -9.20 18.08 -8.13
CA GLY A 47 -9.88 18.64 -6.96
C GLY A 47 -9.00 18.83 -5.72
N GLU A 48 -7.80 18.24 -5.67
CA GLU A 48 -6.85 18.46 -4.59
C GLU A 48 -5.95 19.68 -4.88
N PRO A 49 -5.66 20.55 -3.88
CA PRO A 49 -4.92 21.78 -4.08
C PRO A 49 -3.41 21.58 -4.32
N GLY A 50 -2.89 20.35 -4.29
CA GLY A 50 -1.46 20.09 -4.37
C GLY A 50 -1.09 18.71 -4.92
N ILE A 51 0.20 18.58 -5.26
CA ILE A 51 0.84 17.30 -5.56
C ILE A 51 1.43 16.78 -4.27
N LEU A 52 1.00 15.61 -3.84
CA LEU A 52 1.59 14.92 -2.70
C LEU A 52 2.78 14.09 -3.19
N ALA A 53 3.94 14.21 -2.54
CA ALA A 53 5.18 13.55 -2.95
C ALA A 53 5.82 12.84 -1.75
N PHE A 54 6.18 11.57 -1.92
CA PHE A 54 6.72 10.70 -0.86
C PHE A 54 7.82 9.80 -1.38
N LEU A 55 8.77 9.46 -0.52
CA LEU A 55 9.69 8.35 -0.75
C LEU A 55 9.09 7.10 -0.12
N VAL A 56 9.11 5.99 -0.86
CA VAL A 56 8.63 4.69 -0.39
C VAL A 56 9.63 3.61 -0.81
N ASP A 57 9.62 2.50 -0.08
CA ASP A 57 10.38 1.31 -0.47
C ASP A 57 10.02 0.88 -1.91
N ARG A 58 11.02 0.51 -2.69
CA ARG A 58 10.89 0.16 -4.10
C ARG A 58 9.97 -1.05 -4.31
N GLY A 59 9.89 -1.97 -3.35
CA GLY A 59 9.02 -3.14 -3.35
C GLY A 59 7.54 -2.79 -3.18
N LEU A 60 7.21 -1.57 -2.73
CA LEU A 60 5.84 -1.05 -2.64
C LEU A 60 5.38 -0.37 -3.94
N VAL A 61 6.21 -0.37 -4.98
CA VAL A 61 5.92 0.32 -6.24
C VAL A 61 5.94 -0.63 -7.43
N GLU A 62 4.89 -0.58 -8.23
CA GLU A 62 4.81 -1.23 -9.54
C GLU A 62 4.92 -0.19 -10.65
N ALA A 63 5.85 -0.39 -11.57
CA ALA A 63 6.06 0.46 -12.73
C ALA A 63 6.34 -0.39 -13.97
N PRO A 64 5.92 0.04 -15.17
CA PRO A 64 6.07 -0.74 -16.41
C PRO A 64 7.53 -0.86 -16.91
N GLY A 65 8.48 -0.18 -16.25
CA GLY A 65 9.89 -0.19 -16.64
C GLY A 65 10.82 0.16 -15.50
N ARG A 66 12.11 0.28 -15.82
CA ARG A 66 13.13 0.74 -14.88
C ARG A 66 12.86 2.21 -14.53
N LEU A 67 12.90 2.54 -13.25
CA LEU A 67 12.78 3.92 -12.80
C LEU A 67 14.05 4.69 -13.17
N GLY A 68 13.86 5.84 -13.81
CA GLY A 68 14.90 6.81 -14.13
C GLY A 68 14.55 8.18 -13.54
N GLU A 69 15.21 9.22 -14.02
CA GLU A 69 14.95 10.61 -13.61
C GLU A 69 13.57 11.10 -14.06
N GLU A 70 13.04 10.55 -15.16
CA GLU A 70 11.72 10.88 -15.68
C GLU A 70 10.59 10.25 -14.85
N GLU A 71 9.53 11.02 -14.61
CA GLU A 71 8.31 10.53 -13.98
C GLU A 71 7.47 9.71 -14.97
N ILE A 72 7.21 8.46 -14.63
CA ILE A 72 6.37 7.54 -15.41
C ILE A 72 5.10 7.17 -14.65
N GLU A 73 4.08 6.68 -15.36
CA GLU A 73 2.91 6.12 -14.70
C GLU A 73 3.25 4.82 -13.98
N GLY A 74 2.72 4.67 -12.78
CA GLY A 74 2.91 3.48 -11.95
C GLY A 74 1.80 3.36 -10.91
N ARG A 75 2.04 2.48 -9.95
CA ARG A 75 1.16 2.24 -8.82
C ARG A 75 1.97 2.08 -7.55
N VAL A 76 1.42 2.56 -6.44
CA VAL A 76 1.98 2.37 -5.11
C VAL A 76 1.01 1.55 -4.27
N LYS A 77 1.56 0.65 -3.44
CA LYS A 77 0.78 -0.15 -2.51
C LYS A 77 0.39 0.70 -1.31
N VAL A 78 -0.90 0.69 -0.96
CA VAL A 78 -1.49 1.46 0.14
C VAL A 78 -2.36 0.55 1.00
N LEU A 79 -2.67 0.96 2.22
CA LEU A 79 -3.70 0.34 3.03
C LEU A 79 -5.03 1.05 2.82
N LEU A 80 -6.09 0.30 2.58
CA LEU A 80 -7.44 0.84 2.51
C LEU A 80 -8.03 0.90 3.93
N LEU A 81 -8.21 2.11 4.44
CA LEU A 81 -8.77 2.33 5.78
C LEU A 81 -10.30 2.42 5.72
N GLU A 82 -10.82 3.17 4.76
CA GLU A 82 -12.26 3.42 4.60
C GLU A 82 -12.63 3.49 3.12
N ARG A 83 -13.86 3.06 2.80
CA ARG A 83 -14.40 3.10 1.44
C ARG A 83 -15.79 3.74 1.45
N HIS A 84 -15.97 4.73 0.61
CA HIS A 84 -17.25 5.38 0.33
C HIS A 84 -17.66 5.12 -1.12
N ASP A 85 -18.81 5.65 -1.54
CA ASP A 85 -19.33 5.44 -2.89
C ASP A 85 -18.37 5.97 -3.96
N ASP A 86 -17.87 7.20 -3.78
CA ASP A 86 -17.02 7.92 -4.75
C ASP A 86 -15.55 8.10 -4.30
N SER A 87 -15.24 7.85 -3.04
CA SER A 87 -13.91 8.08 -2.46
C SER A 87 -13.45 6.95 -1.55
N ALA A 88 -12.17 6.94 -1.24
CA ALA A 88 -11.57 6.03 -0.28
C ALA A 88 -10.52 6.77 0.57
N VAL A 89 -10.42 6.41 1.84
CA VAL A 89 -9.33 6.84 2.71
C VAL A 89 -8.26 5.77 2.66
N VAL A 90 -7.07 6.14 2.20
CA VAL A 90 -5.94 5.23 2.13
C VAL A 90 -4.75 5.78 2.89
N GLU A 91 -3.91 4.87 3.31
CA GLU A 91 -2.67 5.17 4.02
C GLU A 91 -1.50 4.64 3.21
N ILE A 92 -0.59 5.52 2.83
CA ILE A 92 0.57 5.13 2.02
C ILE A 92 1.53 4.35 2.90
N LEU A 93 1.89 3.16 2.47
CA LEU A 93 2.94 2.39 3.10
C LEU A 93 4.27 3.06 2.74
N GLY A 94 4.94 3.65 3.72
CA GLY A 94 6.21 4.35 3.55
C GLY A 94 7.21 3.92 4.62
N GLU A 95 8.48 3.97 4.28
CA GLU A 95 9.58 3.55 5.14
C GLU A 95 10.29 4.75 5.81
N PRO A 96 10.92 4.53 6.99
CA PRO A 96 11.21 3.17 7.47
C PRO A 96 10.05 2.45 8.17
N LEU A 97 9.25 3.08 9.04
CA LEU A 97 8.31 2.32 9.88
C LEU A 97 7.05 3.09 10.33
N SER A 98 6.68 4.15 9.62
CA SER A 98 5.45 4.89 9.92
C SER A 98 4.51 4.82 8.74
N PHE A 99 3.24 4.57 9.06
CA PHE A 99 2.15 4.88 8.17
C PHE A 99 2.34 6.29 7.59
N GLY A 100 2.36 6.40 6.26
CA GLY A 100 2.39 7.68 5.57
C GLY A 100 1.11 8.48 5.84
N PRO A 101 0.94 9.66 5.22
CA PRO A 101 -0.28 10.42 5.43
C PRO A 101 -1.50 9.62 4.97
N LYS A 102 -2.57 9.76 5.75
CA LYS A 102 -3.90 9.35 5.32
C LYS A 102 -4.38 10.35 4.28
N ILE A 103 -4.68 9.85 3.10
CA ILE A 103 -5.12 10.66 1.98
C ILE A 103 -6.48 10.17 1.52
N VAL A 104 -7.32 11.11 1.11
CA VAL A 104 -8.59 10.81 0.46
C VAL A 104 -8.33 10.74 -1.04
N VAL A 105 -8.72 9.65 -1.66
CA VAL A 105 -8.51 9.41 -3.09
C VAL A 105 -9.84 9.09 -3.77
N PRO A 106 -10.02 9.45 -5.06
CA PRO A 106 -11.13 8.96 -5.85
C PRO A 106 -11.12 7.43 -5.89
N ARG A 107 -12.29 6.80 -5.76
CA ARG A 107 -12.37 5.34 -5.69
C ARG A 107 -11.81 4.67 -6.94
N ASP A 108 -11.99 5.28 -8.10
CA ASP A 108 -11.47 4.84 -9.39
C ASP A 108 -9.94 4.97 -9.50
N ALA A 109 -9.28 5.76 -8.64
CA ALA A 109 -7.83 5.78 -8.55
C ALA A 109 -7.24 4.48 -7.98
N LEU A 110 -8.06 3.72 -7.23
CA LEU A 110 -7.68 2.43 -6.66
C LEU A 110 -8.00 1.29 -7.62
N SER A 111 -7.02 0.43 -7.84
CA SER A 111 -7.26 -0.89 -8.42
C SER A 111 -7.58 -1.87 -7.28
N SER A 112 -8.68 -2.62 -7.42
CA SER A 112 -9.02 -3.68 -6.46
C SER A 112 -7.91 -4.73 -6.48
N ILE A 113 -7.45 -5.15 -5.30
CA ILE A 113 -6.64 -6.38 -5.18
C ILE A 113 -7.61 -7.56 -5.17
N ALA A 114 -7.30 -8.56 -5.99
CA ALA A 114 -7.95 -9.86 -6.01
C ALA A 114 -7.50 -10.71 -4.82
#